data_AF-A0A7V8BJ75-F1
#
_entry.id   AF-A0A7V8BJ75-F1
#
_cell.length_a   1.000
_cell.length_b   1.000
_cell.length_c   1.000
_cell.angle_alpha   90.00
_cell.angle_beta   90.00
_cell.angle_gamma   90.00
#
_symmetry.space_group_name_H-M   'P 1'
#
loop_
_entity.id
_entity.type
_entity.pdbx_description
1 polymer ?
#
loop_
_entity_poly.entity_id
_entity_poly.type
_entity_poly.pdbx_seq_one_letter_code
_entity_poly.pdbx_strand_id
1 'polypeptide(L)'
;MMISQYRTIAAWLADGPLAACGATRLRSRRAGRLTVRSGQAWITREGDPEDHVLAAGEALTMGARQEVLVEPWVGGAPVRLAWRSDEPPTWAARVSQVLASVGLRAAPTSA
;
A
#
# COMPACT_ATOMS: atom_id res chain seq x y z
N MET A 1 -15.30 -11.26 -23.85
CA MET A 1 -14.45 -12.35 -23.34
C MET A 1 -13.01 -11.99 -23.67
N MET A 2 -12.28 -11.34 -22.75
CA MET A 2 -10.90 -10.92 -22.99
C MET A 2 -9.96 -11.87 -22.25
N ILE A 3 -9.19 -12.62 -23.01
CA ILE A 3 -8.13 -13.53 -22.53
C ILE A 3 -6.99 -12.63 -22.02
N SER A 4 -6.89 -12.48 -20.70
CA SER A 4 -5.80 -11.73 -20.05
C SER A 4 -4.49 -12.48 -20.18
N GLN A 5 -3.55 -11.91 -20.93
CA GLN A 5 -2.16 -12.39 -20.95
C GLN A 5 -1.52 -12.04 -19.60
N TYR A 6 -1.34 -13.05 -18.74
CA TYR A 6 -0.81 -12.91 -17.39
C TYR A 6 0.71 -12.78 -17.42
N ARG A 7 1.23 -11.57 -17.29
CA ARG A 7 2.62 -11.36 -16.90
C ARG A 7 2.66 -10.99 -15.42
N THR A 8 2.61 -11.99 -14.55
CA THR A 8 2.59 -11.77 -13.10
C THR A 8 3.95 -11.28 -12.63
N ILE A 9 3.99 -10.04 -12.14
CA ILE A 9 5.11 -9.54 -11.35
C ILE A 9 4.67 -9.53 -9.89
N ALA A 10 5.44 -10.19 -9.04
CA ALA A 10 5.28 -10.11 -7.59
C ALA A 10 6.09 -8.91 -7.06
N ALA A 11 5.41 -7.97 -6.40
CA ALA A 11 6.06 -6.83 -5.76
C ALA A 11 5.74 -6.78 -4.26
N TRP A 12 6.72 -6.38 -3.47
CA TRP A 12 6.56 -6.13 -2.05
C TRP A 12 6.19 -4.67 -1.81
N LEU A 13 5.17 -4.45 -1.00
CA LEU A 13 4.75 -3.11 -0.63
C LEU A 13 5.75 -2.52 0.38
N ALA A 14 6.38 -1.42 -0.03
CA ALA A 14 7.07 -0.47 0.83
C ALA A 14 6.28 0.83 0.82
N ASP A 15 6.41 1.65 1.86
CA ASP A 15 5.73 2.95 1.91
C ASP A 15 6.10 3.78 0.69
N GLY A 16 5.08 4.26 -0.03
CA GLY A 16 5.31 5.09 -1.23
C GLY A 16 4.38 4.79 -2.40
N PRO A 17 4.63 5.47 -3.53
CA PRO A 17 3.85 5.32 -4.75
C PRO A 17 4.22 4.03 -5.50
N LEU A 18 3.23 3.48 -6.19
CA LEU A 18 3.34 2.30 -7.05
C LEU A 18 2.51 2.53 -8.31
N ALA A 19 2.86 1.86 -9.40
CA ALA A 19 2.09 1.89 -10.64
C ALA A 19 1.87 0.47 -11.15
N ALA A 20 0.67 0.21 -11.65
CA ALA A 20 0.33 -1.04 -12.32
C ALA A 20 -0.29 -0.72 -13.69
N CYS A 21 0.27 -1.30 -14.74
CA CYS A 21 -0.24 -1.21 -16.12
C CYS A 21 -0.91 -2.52 -16.58
N GLY A 22 -0.88 -3.54 -15.72
CA GLY A 22 -1.46 -4.86 -15.93
C GLY A 22 -1.51 -5.60 -14.60
N ALA A 23 -1.91 -6.87 -14.65
CA ALA A 23 -2.08 -7.72 -13.47
C ALA A 23 -0.79 -7.83 -12.65
N THR A 24 -0.82 -7.30 -11.43
CA THR A 24 0.33 -7.24 -10.54
C THR A 24 -0.04 -7.83 -9.19
N ARG A 25 0.78 -8.76 -8.71
CA ARG A 25 0.57 -9.38 -7.39
C ARG A 25 1.35 -8.60 -6.35
N LEU A 26 0.66 -8.08 -5.35
CA LEU A 26 1.23 -7.25 -4.30
C LEU A 26 1.13 -7.97 -2.97
N ARG A 27 2.23 -7.94 -2.21
CA ARG A 27 2.25 -8.50 -0.85
C ARG A 27 2.67 -7.46 0.16
N SER A 28 1.85 -7.27 1.18
CA SER A 28 2.17 -6.38 2.29
C SER A 28 3.21 -7.03 3.20
N ARG A 29 4.21 -6.28 3.65
CA ARG A 29 5.12 -6.76 4.71
C ARG A 29 4.53 -6.53 6.10
N ARG A 30 3.72 -5.47 6.24
CA ARG A 30 3.07 -5.00 7.48
C ARG A 30 1.60 -4.72 7.20
N ALA A 31 0.80 -4.57 8.25
CA ALA A 31 -0.54 -4.02 8.11
C ALA A 31 -0.48 -2.58 7.58
N GLY A 32 -1.51 -2.17 6.85
CA GLY A 32 -1.58 -0.85 6.27
C GLY A 32 -2.72 -0.66 5.27
N ARG A 33 -2.60 0.39 4.48
CA ARG A 33 -3.61 0.83 3.52
C ARG A 33 -3.01 0.98 2.13
N LEU A 34 -3.66 0.32 1.15
CA LEU A 34 -3.40 0.50 -0.27
C LEU A 34 -4.45 1.46 -0.84
N THR A 35 -4.03 2.64 -1.31
CA THR A 35 -4.93 3.67 -1.84
C THR A 35 -4.77 3.83 -3.34
N VAL A 36 -5.87 3.92 -4.09
CA VAL A 36 -5.84 4.31 -5.49
C VAL A 36 -5.68 5.82 -5.58
N ARG A 37 -4.58 6.28 -6.18
CA ARG A 37 -4.27 7.70 -6.36
C ARG A 37 -4.79 8.25 -7.68
N SER A 38 -4.90 7.42 -8.71
CA SER A 38 -5.53 7.79 -9.99
C SER A 38 -5.89 6.56 -10.80
N GLY A 39 -6.95 6.67 -11.59
CA GLY A 39 -7.50 5.54 -12.35
C GLY A 39 -8.45 4.71 -11.47
N GLN A 40 -8.67 3.47 -11.88
CA GLN A 40 -9.53 2.52 -11.19
C GLN A 40 -8.87 1.14 -11.25
N ALA A 41 -8.96 0.39 -10.15
CA ALA A 41 -8.39 -0.93 -10.02
C ALA A 41 -9.46 -1.96 -9.68
N TRP A 42 -9.34 -3.14 -10.27
CA TRP A 42 -9.92 -4.37 -9.75
C TRP A 42 -8.90 -5.03 -8.82
N ILE A 43 -9.33 -5.43 -7.63
CA ILE A 43 -8.49 -6.02 -6.60
C ILE A 43 -9.14 -7.29 -6.07
N THR A 44 -8.43 -8.40 -6.21
CA THR A 44 -8.81 -9.68 -5.60
C THR A 44 -7.88 -9.96 -4.43
N ARG A 45 -8.43 -10.25 -3.26
CA ARG A 45 -7.65 -10.58 -2.07
C ARG A 45 -7.48 -12.09 -1.97
N GLU A 46 -6.27 -12.53 -1.65
CA GLU A 46 -6.03 -13.96 -1.41
C GLU A 46 -6.86 -14.42 -0.19
N GLY A 47 -7.64 -15.48 -0.38
CA GLY A 47 -8.51 -16.04 0.66
C GLY A 47 -9.83 -15.30 0.88
N ASP A 48 -10.13 -14.28 0.07
CA ASP A 48 -11.40 -13.56 0.07
C ASP A 48 -12.12 -13.82 -1.27
N PRO A 49 -13.34 -14.38 -1.25
CA PRO A 49 -14.08 -14.63 -2.48
C PRO A 49 -14.61 -13.33 -3.11
N GLU A 50 -14.61 -12.22 -2.39
CA GLU A 50 -15.12 -10.95 -2.91
C GLU A 50 -14.03 -10.15 -3.62
N ASP A 51 -14.38 -9.73 -4.82
CA ASP A 51 -13.62 -8.82 -5.65
C ASP A 51 -13.97 -7.37 -5.33
N HIS A 52 -12.95 -6.54 -5.19
CA HIS A 52 -13.10 -5.13 -4.84
C HIS A 52 -12.77 -4.27 -6.06
N VAL A 53 -13.64 -3.33 -6.42
CA VAL A 53 -13.33 -2.33 -7.44
C VAL A 53 -13.14 -0.99 -6.74
N LEU A 54 -11.94 -0.41 -6.85
CA LEU A 54 -11.57 0.85 -6.21
C LEU A 54 -11.25 1.93 -7.23
N ALA A 55 -11.91 3.07 -7.10
CA ALA A 55 -11.65 4.31 -7.84
C ALA A 55 -10.65 5.22 -7.11
N ALA A 56 -10.22 6.28 -7.78
CA ALA A 56 -9.31 7.27 -7.21
C ALA A 56 -9.84 7.86 -5.89
N GLY A 57 -8.99 7.86 -4.86
CA GLY A 57 -9.33 8.28 -3.50
C GLY A 57 -9.72 7.12 -2.58
N GLU A 58 -10.17 5.99 -3.14
CA GLU A 58 -10.58 4.83 -2.36
C GLU A 58 -9.39 3.97 -1.96
N ALA A 59 -9.60 3.16 -0.92
CA ALA A 59 -8.52 2.39 -0.32
C ALA A 59 -8.97 1.03 0.24
N LEU A 60 -8.05 0.07 0.17
CA LEU A 60 -8.18 -1.25 0.78
C LEU A 60 -7.28 -1.33 2.02
N THR A 61 -7.85 -1.69 3.15
CA THR A 61 -7.06 -2.05 4.35
C THR A 61 -6.53 -3.48 4.18
N MET A 62 -5.22 -3.66 4.38
CA MET A 62 -4.56 -4.96 4.30
C MET A 62 -3.89 -5.30 5.63
N GLY A 63 -4.01 -6.55 6.06
CA GLY A 63 -3.25 -7.11 7.16
C GLY A 63 -1.78 -7.35 6.79
N ALA A 64 -0.96 -7.71 7.77
CA ALA A 64 0.44 -8.08 7.51
C ALA A 64 0.54 -9.38 6.72
N ARG A 65 1.53 -9.46 5.80
CA ARG A 65 1.80 -10.63 4.95
C ARG A 65 0.67 -11.02 3.99
N GLN A 66 -0.35 -10.18 3.88
CA GLN A 66 -1.50 -10.39 3.01
C GLN A 66 -1.13 -10.12 1.55
N GLU A 67 -1.69 -10.92 0.66
CA GLU A 67 -1.49 -10.83 -0.77
C GLU A 67 -2.77 -10.40 -1.49
N VAL A 68 -2.61 -9.57 -2.51
CA VAL A 68 -3.69 -9.15 -3.40
C VAL A 68 -3.21 -9.20 -4.85
N LEU A 69 -4.12 -9.53 -5.76
CA LEU A 69 -3.96 -9.29 -7.18
C LEU A 69 -4.59 -7.94 -7.50
N VAL A 70 -3.85 -7.07 -8.19
CA VAL A 70 -4.35 -5.77 -8.65
C VAL A 70 -4.27 -5.72 -10.17
N GLU A 71 -5.38 -5.37 -10.80
CA GLU A 71 -5.45 -5.13 -12.23
C GLU A 71 -6.05 -3.75 -12.51
N PRO A 72 -5.56 -3.01 -13.51
CA PRO A 72 -6.30 -1.83 -13.98
C PRO A 72 -7.67 -2.23 -14.48
N TRP A 73 -8.70 -1.47 -14.10
CA TRP A 73 -10.08 -1.73 -14.53
C TRP A 73 -10.26 -1.66 -16.05
N VAL A 74 -9.54 -0.73 -16.69
CA VAL A 74 -9.49 -0.60 -18.15
C VAL A 74 -8.11 -1.07 -18.62
N GLY A 75 -8.10 -2.12 -19.45
CA GLY A 75 -6.86 -2.66 -20.02
C GLY A 75 -6.03 -1.60 -20.74
N GLY A 76 -4.73 -1.53 -20.43
CA GLY A 76 -3.80 -0.57 -21.01
C GLY A 76 -3.80 0.82 -20.37
N ALA A 77 -4.78 1.15 -19.52
CA ALA A 77 -4.77 2.37 -18.73
C ALA A 77 -4.01 2.13 -17.41
N PRO A 78 -2.94 2.89 -17.08
CA PRO A 78 -2.21 2.69 -15.84
C PRO A 78 -3.04 3.14 -14.63
N VAL A 79 -2.99 2.36 -13.55
CA VAL A 79 -3.47 2.77 -12.23
C VAL A 79 -2.28 3.18 -11.35
N ARG A 80 -2.40 4.31 -10.66
CA ARG A 80 -1.41 4.72 -9.65
C ARG A 80 -1.95 4.40 -8.27
N LEU A 81 -1.12 3.78 -7.47
CA LEU A 81 -1.42 3.33 -6.12
C LEU A 81 -0.45 4.00 -5.14
N ALA A 82 -0.82 4.02 -3.87
CA ALA A 82 0.10 4.34 -2.79
C ALA A 82 -0.10 3.37 -1.65
N TRP A 83 1.00 2.85 -1.12
CA TRP A 83 1.00 2.06 0.10
C TRP A 83 1.42 2.91 1.30
N ARG A 84 0.73 2.72 2.42
CA ARG A 84 1.09 3.26 3.73
C ARG A 84 0.92 2.18 4.80
N SER A 85 1.99 1.85 5.51
CA SER A 85 1.94 0.97 6.67
C SER A 85 1.38 1.69 7.91
N ASP A 86 0.70 0.94 8.77
CA ASP A 86 0.13 1.45 10.03
C ASP A 86 1.21 1.68 11.10
N GLU A 87 2.35 0.98 11.00
CA GLU A 87 3.49 1.20 11.89
C GLU A 87 4.31 2.42 11.45
N PRO A 88 4.77 3.26 12.39
CA PRO A 88 5.69 4.34 12.07
C PRO A 88 6.99 3.77 11.47
N PRO A 89 7.63 4.49 10.54
CA PRO A 89 8.87 4.04 9.93
C PRO A 89 9.93 3.82 11.02
N THR A 90 10.73 2.76 10.88
CA THR A 90 11.66 2.30 11.93
C THR A 90 12.69 3.34 12.36
N TRP A 91 13.00 4.33 11.51
CA TRP A 91 13.86 5.45 11.88
C TRP A 91 13.21 6.38 12.92
N ALA A 92 11.89 6.57 12.89
CA ALA A 92 11.18 7.38 13.88
C ALA A 92 11.22 6.72 15.26
N ALA A 93 11.06 5.38 15.30
CA ALA A 93 11.23 4.62 16.54
C ALA A 93 12.67 4.73 17.10
N ARG A 94 13.68 4.69 16.22
CA ARG A 94 15.08 4.88 16.61
C ARG A 94 15.37 6.29 17.11
N VAL A 95 14.87 7.33 16.44
CA VAL A 95 15.05 8.72 16.88
C VAL A 95 14.38 8.95 18.24
N SER A 96 13.17 8.44 18.45
CA SER A 96 12.50 8.52 19.76
C SER A 96 13.29 7.81 20.86
N GLN A 97 13.87 6.64 20.59
CA GLN A 97 14.75 5.96 21.55
C GLN A 97 16.01 6.77 21.87
N VAL A 98 16.66 7.33 20.85
CA VAL A 98 17.86 8.16 21.04
C VAL A 98 17.52 9.40 21.86
N LEU A 99 16.47 10.14 21.48
CA LEU A 99 16.03 11.32 22.23
C LEU A 99 15.63 10.99 23.68
N ALA A 100 14.95 9.86 23.91
CA ALA A 100 14.61 9.40 25.25
C ALA A 100 15.86 9.04 26.07
N SER A 101 16.86 8.37 25.45
CA SER A 101 18.12 8.01 26.12
C SER A 101 19.03 9.20 26.40
N VAL A 102 18.93 10.27 25.60
CA VAL A 102 19.72 11.50 25.76
C VAL A 102 19.07 12.47 26.76
N GLY A 103 17.87 12.17 27.25
CA GLY A 103 17.18 13.00 28.25
C GLY A 103 16.78 14.39 27.73
N LEU A 104 16.74 14.59 26.40
CA LEU A 104 16.30 15.85 25.81
C LEU A 104 14.77 15.97 25.94
N ARG A 105 14.32 16.48 27.09
CA ARG A 105 12.94 16.87 27.29
C ARG A 105 12.73 18.16 26.49
N ALA A 106 11.86 18.14 25.49
CA ALA A 106 11.42 19.36 24.82
C ALA A 106 10.87 20.30 25.89
N ALA A 107 11.52 21.44 26.08
CA ALA A 107 11.04 22.48 26.98
C ALA A 107 9.70 23.01 26.44
N PRO A 108 8.67 23.20 27.28
CA PRO A 108 7.44 23.85 26.84
C PRO A 108 7.79 25.28 26.42
N THR A 109 7.51 25.62 25.17
CA THR A 109 7.49 27.00 24.69
C THR A 109 6.29 27.69 25.35
N SER A 110 6.54 28.44 26.43
CA SER A 110 5.60 29.45 26.91
C SER A 110 5.73 30.70 26.04
N ALA A 111 4.58 31.16 25.54
CA ALA A 111 4.40 32.45 24.88
C ALA A 111 4.46 33.61 25.88
#